data_AF-A0A3B7PTB7-F1
#
_entry.id   AF-A0A3B7PTB7-F1
#
_cell.length_a   1.000
_cell.length_b   1.000
_cell.length_c   1.000
_cell.angle_alpha   90.00
_cell.angle_beta   90.00
_cell.angle_gamma   90.00
#
_symmetry.space_group_name_H-M   'P 1'
#
loop_
_entity.id
_entity.type
_entity.pdbx_description
1 polymer ?
#
loop_
_entity_poly.entity_id
_entity_poly.type
_entity_poly.pdbx_seq_one_letter_code
_entity_poly.pdbx_strand_id
1 'polypeptide(L)'
;MKILTGNEAFAAMAAGQKIECRHVESNLDFDDIRNFPATVFIDTAYEFRIAVVYMTIGLMQVPEAIKEAPAKGVQCFVPSVLTDKLSKTFKWRNSDADLAFMQRGMVHLYEQNAVMHAAALIAVSGGAVPAGNGSAEAEPAKADDSLPWEDPVDAEVPQAVAASQDKAAAEASNHVVKKAFKDSAAHEAAEIETDPVKLVEKFTDQIAVCTQVESALALRYTFSANGHLGREHVQHLFQLVEEKCAELDPEAYKPAIPSPAPEHADLSVEELQRLQAEAEQQVEDVKQKAVLDDLLERAGAAKTPAEATALTGYTKSWTEEQRKPLVEAIHKRLNELNPPEAAEIKQPPSLMVQIENAADLTELDCLEIEVAGRHVGVQPMFMRAVNKRRVELESQSGGGS
;
A
#
# COMPACT_ATOMS: atom_id res chain seq x y z
N MET A 1 -12.41 -8.25 2.98
CA MET A 1 -11.31 -7.97 2.03
C MET A 1 -10.04 -7.70 2.83
N LYS A 2 -8.84 -7.97 2.29
CA LYS A 2 -7.57 -7.61 2.94
C LYS A 2 -7.04 -6.32 2.31
N ILE A 3 -6.68 -5.34 3.15
CA ILE A 3 -5.90 -4.17 2.74
C ILE A 3 -4.42 -4.55 2.70
N LEU A 4 -3.71 -4.07 1.68
CA LEU A 4 -2.29 -4.31 1.42
C LEU A 4 -1.48 -3.06 1.73
N THR A 5 -0.28 -3.27 2.26
CA THR A 5 0.77 -2.24 2.30
C THR A 5 1.32 -1.97 0.90
N GLY A 6 1.95 -0.81 0.67
CA GLY A 6 2.55 -0.47 -0.63
C GLY A 6 3.54 -1.51 -1.15
N ASN A 7 4.37 -2.09 -0.26
CA ASN A 7 5.28 -3.19 -0.61
C ASN A 7 4.55 -4.47 -1.05
N GLU A 8 3.46 -4.85 -0.36
CA GLU A 8 2.64 -6.01 -0.76
C GLU A 8 1.88 -5.74 -2.07
N ALA A 9 1.40 -4.52 -2.26
CA ALA A 9 0.71 -4.09 -3.47
C ALA A 9 1.64 -4.09 -4.69
N PHE A 10 2.88 -3.61 -4.52
CA PHE A 10 3.92 -3.69 -5.56
C PHE A 10 4.29 -5.14 -5.89
N ALA A 11 4.47 -6.00 -4.89
CA ALA A 11 4.74 -7.42 -5.11
C ALA A 11 3.58 -8.14 -5.83
N ALA A 12 2.33 -7.82 -5.48
CA ALA A 12 1.14 -8.34 -6.16
C ALA A 12 1.03 -7.83 -7.61
N MET A 13 1.32 -6.55 -7.85
CA MET A 13 1.40 -5.98 -9.21
C MET A 13 2.49 -6.65 -10.05
N ALA A 14 3.68 -6.88 -9.47
CA ALA A 14 4.78 -7.59 -10.13
C ALA A 14 4.44 -9.05 -10.45
N ALA A 15 3.55 -9.67 -9.67
CA ALA A 15 2.93 -10.97 -9.95
C ALA A 15 1.74 -10.89 -10.95
N GLY A 16 1.58 -9.78 -11.67
CA GLY A 16 0.53 -9.61 -12.68
C GLY A 16 -0.87 -9.34 -12.12
N GLN A 17 -1.03 -9.18 -10.81
CA GLN A 17 -2.33 -8.93 -10.19
C GLN A 17 -2.74 -7.47 -10.38
N LYS A 18 -3.98 -7.24 -10.80
CA LYS A 18 -4.53 -5.88 -10.89
C LYS A 18 -4.70 -5.32 -9.47
N ILE A 19 -4.23 -4.09 -9.24
CA ILE A 19 -4.31 -3.39 -7.95
C ILE A 19 -5.26 -2.20 -8.07
N GLU A 20 -5.99 -1.94 -7.00
CA GLU A 20 -6.73 -0.70 -6.78
C GLU A 20 -6.14 0.06 -5.58
N CYS A 21 -6.22 1.39 -5.63
CA CYS A 21 -5.69 2.31 -4.63
C CYS A 21 -6.80 3.25 -4.12
N ARG A 22 -6.65 3.70 -2.88
CA ARG A 22 -7.47 4.74 -2.28
C ARG A 22 -6.66 5.56 -1.27
N HIS A 23 -6.97 6.84 -1.12
CA HIS A 23 -6.47 7.66 -0.02
C HIS A 23 -7.23 7.33 1.28
N VAL A 24 -6.52 7.02 2.37
CA VAL A 24 -7.06 6.46 3.63
C VAL A 24 -8.17 7.30 4.23
N GLU A 25 -8.07 8.63 4.15
CA GLU A 25 -9.09 9.57 4.68
C GLU A 25 -10.22 9.91 3.69
N SER A 26 -10.22 9.36 2.48
CA SER A 26 -11.27 9.65 1.50
C SER A 26 -12.46 8.69 1.65
N ASN A 27 -13.67 9.24 1.65
CA ASN A 27 -14.92 8.48 1.51
C ASN A 27 -15.17 7.99 0.07
N LEU A 28 -14.16 8.03 -0.79
CA LEU A 28 -14.24 7.56 -2.17
C LEU A 28 -14.14 6.02 -2.20
N ASP A 29 -14.52 5.44 -3.33
CA ASP A 29 -14.23 4.03 -3.61
C ASP A 29 -12.76 3.83 -4.04
N PHE A 30 -12.35 2.57 -4.07
CA PHE A 30 -11.05 2.16 -4.62
C PHE A 30 -11.04 2.28 -6.14
N ASP A 31 -10.01 2.89 -6.69
CA ASP A 31 -9.86 3.15 -8.13
C ASP A 31 -8.58 2.49 -8.69
N ASP A 32 -8.50 2.34 -10.01
CA ASP A 32 -7.40 1.66 -10.70
C ASP A 32 -6.05 2.34 -10.36
N ILE A 33 -5.08 1.54 -9.88
CA ILE A 33 -3.74 2.03 -9.50
C ILE A 33 -3.05 2.87 -10.58
N ARG A 34 -3.40 2.67 -11.86
CA ARG A 34 -2.83 3.40 -13.00
C ARG A 34 -3.30 4.87 -13.09
N ASN A 35 -4.33 5.24 -12.34
CA ASN A 35 -4.80 6.62 -12.21
C ASN A 35 -3.97 7.43 -11.19
N PHE A 36 -3.06 6.77 -10.45
CA PHE A 36 -2.24 7.36 -9.40
C PHE A 36 -0.75 7.41 -9.78
N PRO A 37 0.02 8.40 -9.28
CA PRO A 37 1.46 8.44 -9.48
C PRO A 37 2.16 7.32 -8.71
N ALA A 38 3.26 6.77 -9.25
CA ALA A 38 3.99 5.65 -8.64
C ALA A 38 4.52 5.92 -7.21
N THR A 39 4.57 7.18 -6.77
CA THR A 39 4.94 7.58 -5.41
C THR A 39 3.98 7.03 -4.33
N VAL A 40 2.73 6.70 -4.67
CA VAL A 40 1.75 6.19 -3.68
C VAL A 40 2.21 4.92 -2.98
N PHE A 41 3.03 4.07 -3.61
CA PHE A 41 3.55 2.85 -2.99
C PHE A 41 4.45 3.08 -1.76
N ILE A 42 4.96 4.31 -1.59
CA ILE A 42 5.85 4.70 -0.48
C ILE A 42 5.07 5.54 0.56
N ASP A 43 3.94 6.12 0.16
CA ASP A 43 3.14 7.03 0.99
C ASP A 43 2.14 6.26 1.86
N THR A 44 2.20 6.47 3.17
CA THR A 44 1.30 5.84 4.16
C THR A 44 -0.10 6.43 4.16
N ALA A 45 -0.35 7.54 3.45
CA ALA A 45 -1.68 8.12 3.26
C ALA A 45 -2.55 7.31 2.27
N TYR A 46 -1.99 6.30 1.59
CA TYR A 46 -2.69 5.45 0.63
C TYR A 46 -2.80 4.01 1.12
N GLU A 47 -3.94 3.40 0.83
CA GLU A 47 -4.22 1.99 1.06
C GLU A 47 -4.52 1.28 -0.27
N PHE A 48 -4.15 0.00 -0.33
CA PHE A 48 -4.20 -0.79 -1.55
C PHE A 48 -5.02 -2.06 -1.36
N ARG A 49 -5.59 -2.57 -2.45
CA ARG A 49 -6.14 -3.93 -2.49
C ARG A 49 -5.93 -4.54 -3.87
N ILE A 50 -5.95 -5.87 -3.94
CA ILE A 50 -6.09 -6.55 -5.23
C ILE A 50 -7.49 -6.24 -5.77
N ALA A 51 -7.54 -5.75 -7.00
CA ALA A 51 -8.76 -5.42 -7.72
C ALA A 51 -9.66 -6.66 -7.81
N VAL A 52 -10.90 -6.51 -7.38
CA VAL A 52 -11.87 -7.60 -7.53
C VAL A 52 -12.46 -7.48 -8.92
N VAL A 53 -11.96 -8.29 -9.85
CA VAL A 53 -12.58 -8.42 -11.17
C VAL A 53 -13.94 -9.09 -10.98
N TYR A 54 -15.01 -8.50 -11.52
CA TYR A 54 -16.36 -9.06 -11.46
C TYR A 54 -16.74 -9.65 -12.82
N MET A 55 -17.44 -10.77 -12.78
CA MET A 55 -18.15 -11.39 -13.88
C MET A 55 -19.65 -11.41 -13.58
N THR A 56 -20.48 -11.41 -14.62
CA THR A 56 -21.94 -11.45 -14.47
C THR A 56 -22.45 -12.89 -14.52
N ILE A 57 -23.17 -13.32 -13.49
CA ILE A 57 -23.91 -14.59 -13.45
C ILE A 57 -25.40 -14.25 -13.32
N GLY A 58 -26.15 -14.41 -14.42
CA GLY A 58 -27.55 -13.97 -14.50
C GLY A 58 -27.67 -12.46 -14.37
N LEU A 59 -28.31 -12.01 -13.29
CA LEU A 59 -28.47 -10.59 -12.94
C LEU A 59 -27.49 -10.12 -11.84
N MET A 60 -26.61 -10.99 -11.35
CA MET A 60 -25.70 -10.69 -10.24
C MET A 60 -24.26 -10.46 -10.71
N GLN A 61 -23.60 -9.44 -10.14
CA GLN A 61 -22.15 -9.28 -10.26
C GLN A 61 -21.45 -10.15 -9.22
N VAL A 62 -20.56 -11.02 -9.68
CA VAL A 62 -19.86 -12.03 -8.88
C VAL A 62 -18.37 -11.86 -9.07
N PRO A 63 -17.56 -11.81 -8.00
CA PRO A 63 -16.10 -11.84 -8.12
C PRO A 63 -15.61 -13.04 -8.96
N GLU A 64 -14.70 -12.80 -9.90
CA GLU A 64 -14.02 -13.87 -10.62
C GLU A 64 -13.22 -14.76 -9.64
N ALA A 65 -13.16 -16.05 -9.96
CA ALA A 65 -12.28 -16.99 -9.28
C ALA A 65 -10.82 -16.79 -9.69
N ILE A 66 -9.89 -17.29 -8.87
CA ILE A 66 -8.47 -17.21 -9.18
C ILE A 66 -8.11 -18.04 -10.41
N LYS A 67 -7.31 -17.43 -11.30
CA LYS A 67 -6.83 -18.05 -12.55
C LYS A 67 -5.48 -18.74 -12.38
N GLU A 68 -4.76 -18.41 -11.30
CA GLU A 68 -3.43 -18.93 -10.98
C GLU A 68 -3.44 -19.75 -9.68
N ALA A 69 -2.58 -20.77 -9.63
CA ALA A 69 -2.50 -21.69 -8.49
C ALA A 69 -1.84 -21.00 -7.29
N PRO A 70 -2.52 -20.88 -6.13
CA PRO A 70 -1.94 -20.27 -4.94
C PRO A 70 -0.89 -21.18 -4.30
N ALA A 71 -0.08 -20.62 -3.40
CA ALA A 71 0.95 -21.39 -2.71
C ALA A 71 0.36 -22.60 -1.94
N LYS A 72 1.12 -23.71 -1.90
CA LYS A 72 0.69 -24.94 -1.22
C LYS A 72 0.46 -24.67 0.28
N GLY A 73 -0.75 -25.00 0.74
CA GLY A 73 -1.21 -24.77 2.12
C GLY A 73 -2.12 -23.55 2.30
N VAL A 74 -2.24 -22.66 1.31
CA VAL A 74 -3.15 -21.50 1.34
C VAL A 74 -4.60 -21.96 1.51
N GLN A 75 -5.34 -21.29 2.39
CA GLN A 75 -6.77 -21.54 2.59
C GLN A 75 -7.56 -20.93 1.43
N CYS A 76 -8.43 -21.73 0.81
CA CYS A 76 -9.25 -21.37 -0.32
C CYS A 76 -10.72 -21.77 -0.05
N PHE A 77 -11.64 -21.19 -0.81
CA PHE A 77 -13.08 -21.38 -0.68
C PHE A 77 -13.67 -21.75 -2.04
N VAL A 78 -14.59 -22.69 -2.09
CA VAL A 78 -15.42 -22.98 -3.29
C VAL A 78 -16.89 -22.65 -3.02
N PRO A 79 -17.66 -22.19 -4.01
CA PRO A 79 -19.11 -22.03 -3.87
C PRO A 79 -19.75 -23.39 -3.59
N SER A 80 -20.70 -23.42 -2.67
CA SER A 80 -21.42 -24.65 -2.31
C SER A 80 -22.91 -24.39 -2.31
N VAL A 81 -23.63 -24.98 -3.26
CA VAL A 81 -25.10 -24.89 -3.35
C VAL A 81 -25.80 -26.03 -2.58
N LEU A 82 -25.04 -26.91 -1.94
CA LEU A 82 -25.52 -28.13 -1.26
C LEU A 82 -25.51 -28.01 0.28
N THR A 83 -25.16 -26.84 0.83
CA THR A 83 -24.94 -26.63 2.26
C THR A 83 -25.42 -25.25 2.68
N ASP A 84 -26.02 -25.14 3.87
CA ASP A 84 -26.56 -23.88 4.43
C ASP A 84 -25.54 -22.74 4.40
N LYS A 85 -24.27 -23.07 4.71
CA LYS A 85 -23.14 -22.19 4.42
C LYS A 85 -22.80 -22.33 2.94
N LEU A 86 -23.08 -21.29 2.16
CA LEU A 86 -22.93 -21.25 0.69
C LEU A 86 -21.47 -21.33 0.17
N SER A 87 -20.53 -21.69 1.04
CA SER A 87 -19.10 -21.77 0.78
C SER A 87 -18.50 -22.97 1.51
N LYS A 88 -17.56 -23.66 0.86
CA LYS A 88 -16.77 -24.74 1.47
C LYS A 88 -15.30 -24.36 1.50
N THR A 89 -14.71 -24.34 2.69
CA THR A 89 -13.28 -24.09 2.91
C THR A 89 -12.44 -25.34 2.68
N PHE A 90 -11.26 -25.18 2.09
CA PHE A 90 -10.24 -26.21 1.95
C PHE A 90 -8.83 -25.59 2.00
N LYS A 91 -7.80 -26.43 2.13
CA LYS A 91 -6.40 -25.99 1.98
C LYS A 91 -5.89 -26.46 0.64
N TRP A 92 -5.36 -25.55 -0.17
CA TRP A 92 -4.78 -25.85 -1.48
C TRP A 92 -3.61 -26.82 -1.34
N ARG A 93 -3.66 -27.98 -2.00
CA ARG A 93 -2.57 -28.98 -1.96
C ARG A 93 -1.82 -29.09 -3.28
N ASN A 94 -2.29 -28.38 -4.31
CA ASN A 94 -1.91 -28.57 -5.71
C ASN A 94 -2.16 -30.01 -6.19
N SER A 95 -3.31 -30.56 -5.80
CA SER A 95 -3.80 -31.86 -6.27
C SER A 95 -4.68 -31.70 -7.53
N ASP A 96 -4.88 -32.78 -8.28
CA ASP A 96 -5.68 -32.76 -9.51
C ASP A 96 -7.12 -32.26 -9.27
N ALA A 97 -7.68 -32.54 -8.08
CA ALA A 97 -8.98 -32.02 -7.67
C ALA A 97 -8.97 -30.50 -7.44
N ASP A 98 -7.90 -29.96 -6.81
CA ASP A 98 -7.73 -28.52 -6.60
C ASP A 98 -7.62 -27.79 -7.96
N LEU A 99 -6.80 -28.34 -8.86
CA LEU A 99 -6.62 -27.84 -10.22
C LEU A 99 -7.92 -27.89 -11.03
N ALA A 100 -8.70 -28.97 -10.91
CA ALA A 100 -10.01 -29.09 -11.56
C ALA A 100 -11.01 -28.05 -11.06
N PHE A 101 -11.03 -27.71 -9.77
CA PHE A 101 -11.87 -26.62 -9.26
C PHE A 101 -11.42 -25.25 -9.79
N MET A 102 -10.10 -25.02 -9.88
CA MET A 102 -9.54 -23.77 -10.42
C MET A 102 -9.87 -23.60 -11.91
N GLN A 103 -9.66 -24.64 -12.72
CA GLN A 103 -10.00 -24.66 -14.16
C GLN A 103 -11.50 -24.44 -14.43
N ARG A 104 -12.37 -24.79 -13.46
CA ARG A 104 -13.83 -24.57 -13.53
C ARG A 104 -14.27 -23.21 -12.98
N GLY A 105 -13.34 -22.33 -12.62
CA GLY A 105 -13.66 -21.00 -12.07
C GLY A 105 -14.36 -21.07 -10.70
N MET A 106 -14.10 -22.10 -9.90
CA MET A 106 -14.76 -22.29 -8.60
C MET A 106 -13.93 -21.84 -7.39
N VAL A 107 -12.66 -21.48 -7.55
CA VAL A 107 -11.74 -21.27 -6.40
C VAL A 107 -11.59 -19.79 -6.05
N HIS A 108 -11.89 -19.44 -4.80
CA HIS A 108 -11.82 -18.09 -4.26
C HIS A 108 -10.86 -18.01 -3.07
N LEU A 109 -10.16 -16.88 -2.91
CA LEU A 109 -9.32 -16.61 -1.72
C LEU A 109 -10.13 -16.08 -0.53
N TYR A 110 -11.34 -15.57 -0.77
CA TYR A 110 -12.21 -15.00 0.25
C TYR A 110 -13.56 -15.72 0.30
N GLU A 111 -14.03 -15.99 1.52
CA GLU A 111 -15.30 -16.70 1.75
C GLU A 111 -16.50 -15.98 1.12
N GLN A 112 -16.58 -14.65 1.27
CA GLN A 112 -17.68 -13.84 0.73
C GLN A 112 -17.81 -13.96 -0.79
N ASN A 113 -16.70 -14.11 -1.51
CA ASN A 113 -16.69 -14.26 -2.97
C ASN A 113 -17.31 -15.60 -3.38
N ALA A 114 -16.95 -16.69 -2.68
CA ALA A 114 -17.56 -18.01 -2.88
C ALA A 114 -19.06 -18.01 -2.53
N VAL A 115 -19.47 -17.30 -1.46
CA VAL A 115 -20.88 -17.13 -1.07
C VAL A 115 -21.67 -16.39 -2.16
N MET A 116 -21.17 -15.27 -2.68
CA MET A 116 -21.82 -14.52 -3.76
C MET A 116 -21.92 -15.34 -5.05
N HIS A 117 -20.88 -16.11 -5.39
CA HIS A 117 -20.88 -17.01 -6.54
C HIS A 117 -21.94 -18.11 -6.39
N ALA A 118 -22.03 -18.76 -5.23
CA ALA A 118 -23.08 -19.76 -4.96
C ALA A 118 -24.49 -19.15 -4.98
N ALA A 119 -24.68 -17.96 -4.42
CA ALA A 119 -25.95 -17.24 -4.45
C ALA A 119 -26.40 -16.94 -5.90
N ALA A 120 -25.49 -16.53 -6.76
CA ALA A 120 -25.79 -16.28 -8.17
C ALA A 120 -26.11 -17.57 -8.96
N LEU A 121 -25.43 -18.69 -8.68
CA LEU A 121 -25.77 -20.00 -9.26
C LEU A 121 -27.17 -20.46 -8.84
N ILE A 122 -27.54 -20.26 -7.57
CA ILE A 122 -28.88 -20.55 -7.04
C ILE A 122 -29.93 -19.67 -7.74
N ALA A 123 -29.70 -18.36 -7.81
CA ALA A 123 -30.62 -17.41 -8.44
C ALA A 123 -30.83 -17.68 -9.94
N VAL A 124 -29.76 -17.96 -10.71
CA VAL A 124 -29.86 -18.36 -12.13
C VAL A 124 -30.61 -19.67 -12.32
N SER A 125 -30.54 -20.57 -11.34
CA SER A 125 -31.28 -21.84 -11.34
C SER A 125 -32.73 -21.70 -10.85
N GLY A 126 -33.22 -20.47 -10.62
CA GLY A 126 -34.58 -20.20 -10.11
C GLY A 126 -34.77 -20.49 -8.61
N GLY A 127 -33.70 -20.78 -7.87
CA GLY A 127 -33.76 -21.02 -6.43
C GLY A 127 -33.74 -19.74 -5.61
N ALA A 128 -34.35 -19.79 -4.42
CA ALA A 128 -34.29 -18.70 -3.44
C ALA A 128 -33.07 -18.85 -2.51
N VAL A 129 -32.33 -17.77 -2.30
CA VAL A 129 -31.24 -17.70 -1.31
C VAL A 129 -31.85 -17.28 0.04
N PRO A 130 -31.57 -17.98 1.16
CA PRO A 130 -32.14 -17.61 2.45
C PRO A 130 -31.70 -16.20 2.88
N ALA A 131 -32.66 -15.40 3.32
CA ALA A 131 -32.49 -14.00 3.70
C ALA A 131 -31.68 -13.83 5.00
N GLY A 132 -30.35 -13.97 4.89
CA GLY A 132 -29.39 -13.71 5.97
C GLY A 132 -28.14 -12.94 5.54
N ASN A 133 -27.82 -12.89 4.23
CA ASN A 133 -26.56 -12.35 3.72
C ASN A 133 -26.76 -11.15 2.77
N GLY A 134 -27.25 -10.03 3.31
CA GLY A 134 -26.84 -8.69 2.87
C GLY A 134 -27.14 -8.23 1.44
N SER A 135 -28.25 -8.64 0.82
CA SER A 135 -28.75 -8.02 -0.42
C SER A 135 -30.24 -7.68 -0.30
N ALA A 136 -30.64 -6.58 -0.94
CA ALA A 136 -31.96 -5.96 -0.80
C ALA A 136 -33.11 -6.85 -1.32
N GLU A 137 -34.31 -6.55 -0.82
CA GLU A 137 -35.56 -7.27 -1.09
C GLU A 137 -35.87 -7.34 -2.59
N ALA A 138 -35.86 -8.55 -3.14
CA ALA A 138 -36.48 -8.86 -4.43
C ALA A 138 -37.71 -9.73 -4.15
N GLU A 139 -38.90 -9.19 -4.45
CA GLU A 139 -40.17 -9.91 -4.33
C GLU A 139 -40.15 -11.19 -5.20
N PRO A 140 -40.70 -12.32 -4.73
CA PRO A 140 -40.74 -13.55 -5.50
C PRO A 140 -41.70 -13.41 -6.68
N ALA A 141 -41.16 -13.49 -7.91
CA ALA A 141 -41.97 -13.67 -9.10
C ALA A 141 -42.80 -14.96 -8.97
N LYS A 142 -44.11 -14.88 -9.23
CA LYS A 142 -44.99 -16.05 -9.16
C LYS A 142 -44.58 -17.06 -10.21
N ALA A 143 -44.33 -18.30 -9.79
CA ALA A 143 -44.14 -19.42 -10.70
C ALA A 143 -45.46 -19.72 -11.45
N ASP A 144 -45.33 -19.97 -12.75
CA ASP A 144 -46.32 -20.69 -13.55
C ASP A 144 -46.11 -22.19 -13.25
N ASP A 145 -47.12 -22.82 -12.64
CA ASP A 145 -47.01 -24.14 -12.00
C ASP A 145 -47.27 -25.29 -12.99
N SER A 146 -46.86 -25.12 -14.25
CA SER A 146 -47.12 -26.04 -15.36
C SER A 146 -45.85 -26.79 -15.79
N LEU A 147 -45.65 -27.99 -15.21
CA LEU A 147 -44.52 -28.87 -15.56
C LEU A 147 -44.72 -29.51 -16.95
N PRO A 148 -43.69 -29.52 -17.83
CA PRO A 148 -43.85 -29.82 -19.26
C PRO A 148 -43.89 -31.32 -19.61
N TRP A 149 -44.31 -32.20 -18.69
CA TRP A 149 -44.33 -33.66 -18.92
C TRP A 149 -45.61 -34.39 -18.45
N GLU A 150 -46.66 -33.67 -18.04
CA GLU A 150 -47.96 -34.28 -17.78
C GLU A 150 -48.82 -34.31 -19.06
N ASP A 151 -48.90 -35.48 -19.69
CA ASP A 151 -49.86 -35.75 -20.77
C ASP A 151 -51.29 -35.90 -20.22
N PRO A 152 -52.33 -35.51 -20.98
CA PRO A 152 -53.65 -35.21 -20.43
C PRO A 152 -54.50 -36.46 -20.15
N VAL A 153 -55.27 -36.41 -19.05
CA VAL A 153 -56.41 -37.30 -18.82
C VAL A 153 -57.69 -36.48 -18.66
N ASP A 154 -58.72 -36.86 -19.43
CA ASP A 154 -59.96 -36.10 -19.58
C ASP A 154 -60.86 -36.07 -18.34
N ALA A 155 -61.43 -34.88 -18.13
CA ALA A 155 -62.74 -34.55 -17.55
C ALA A 155 -63.46 -35.52 -16.58
N GLU A 156 -63.83 -34.99 -15.40
CA GLU A 156 -65.26 -34.79 -15.05
C GLU A 156 -65.46 -33.79 -13.89
N VAL A 157 -66.56 -33.02 -13.95
CA VAL A 157 -67.03 -31.95 -13.03
C VAL A 157 -68.56 -32.14 -12.95
N PRO A 158 -69.30 -32.10 -11.80
CA PRO A 158 -69.47 -30.94 -10.88
C PRO A 158 -69.78 -31.36 -9.40
N GLN A 159 -70.42 -30.63 -8.45
CA GLN A 159 -71.03 -29.28 -8.34
C GLN A 159 -71.16 -28.83 -6.85
N ALA A 160 -71.27 -27.51 -6.61
CA ALA A 160 -71.99 -26.84 -5.49
C ALA A 160 -71.40 -26.99 -4.05
N VAL A 161 -71.54 -26.05 -3.10
CA VAL A 161 -72.47 -24.91 -2.84
C VAL A 161 -71.67 -23.71 -2.24
N ALA A 162 -71.89 -22.43 -2.63
CA ALA A 162 -72.86 -21.44 -2.08
C ALA A 162 -72.83 -21.26 -0.53
N ALA A 163 -72.85 -20.07 0.10
CA ALA A 163 -72.84 -18.65 -0.34
C ALA A 163 -72.65 -17.67 0.87
N SER A 164 -72.95 -16.36 0.69
CA SER A 164 -72.97 -15.20 1.63
C SER A 164 -71.60 -14.51 1.88
N GLN A 165 -71.35 -13.29 1.37
CA GLN A 165 -71.93 -11.94 1.60
C GLN A 165 -71.31 -11.23 2.81
N ASP A 166 -70.44 -10.22 2.68
CA ASP A 166 -70.59 -8.86 2.10
C ASP A 166 -71.01 -7.80 3.14
N LYS A 167 -70.05 -6.97 3.62
CA LYS A 167 -70.16 -5.48 3.56
C LYS A 167 -68.95 -4.67 4.08
N ALA A 168 -68.56 -3.73 3.23
CA ALA A 168 -67.93 -2.42 3.43
C ALA A 168 -67.63 -1.87 4.84
N ALA A 169 -66.45 -1.24 4.95
CA ALA A 169 -66.35 0.21 5.19
C ALA A 169 -65.05 0.76 4.58
N ALA A 170 -65.11 1.91 3.91
CA ALA A 170 -63.96 2.67 3.43
C ALA A 170 -63.84 3.97 4.24
N GLU A 171 -62.63 4.55 4.32
CA GLU A 171 -62.31 5.99 4.35
C GLU A 171 -60.89 6.20 4.92
N ALA A 172 -60.13 7.26 4.61
CA ALA A 172 -60.01 8.06 3.39
C ALA A 172 -58.87 9.08 3.57
N SER A 173 -57.97 9.23 2.58
CA SER A 173 -57.45 10.52 2.07
C SER A 173 -56.28 10.24 1.11
N ASN A 174 -56.50 10.34 -0.20
CA ASN A 174 -56.45 11.58 -1.00
C ASN A 174 -54.99 12.00 -1.29
N HIS A 175 -54.40 11.77 -2.46
CA HIS A 175 -54.80 12.14 -3.84
C HIS A 175 -54.77 13.65 -4.11
N VAL A 176 -53.87 14.06 -5.03
CA VAL A 176 -54.03 15.04 -6.14
C VAL A 176 -52.61 15.19 -6.74
N VAL A 177 -52.30 14.50 -7.85
CA VAL A 177 -52.54 14.90 -9.26
C VAL A 177 -51.50 15.93 -9.73
N LYS A 178 -50.51 15.51 -10.54
CA LYS A 178 -50.58 15.39 -12.02
C LYS A 178 -50.96 16.70 -12.73
N LYS A 179 -49.95 17.39 -13.28
CA LYS A 179 -50.02 18.11 -14.55
C LYS A 179 -48.59 18.14 -15.11
N ALA A 180 -48.26 17.37 -16.16
CA ALA A 180 -48.53 17.65 -17.58
C ALA A 180 -47.77 18.91 -18.06
N PHE A 181 -47.17 18.96 -19.25
CA PHE A 181 -47.31 18.12 -20.44
C PHE A 181 -46.15 18.46 -21.41
N LYS A 182 -45.77 17.53 -22.31
CA LYS A 182 -45.48 17.71 -23.77
C LYS A 182 -44.63 18.89 -24.31
N ASP A 183 -44.04 18.86 -25.49
CA ASP A 183 -43.89 17.88 -26.61
C ASP A 183 -42.53 18.24 -27.28
N SER A 184 -41.89 17.48 -28.17
CA SER A 184 -42.22 16.27 -28.95
C SER A 184 -40.88 15.52 -29.23
N ALA A 185 -40.76 14.37 -29.90
CA ALA A 185 -41.70 13.55 -30.67
C ALA A 185 -41.35 12.04 -30.51
N ALA A 186 -41.65 11.21 -31.50
CA ALA A 186 -41.18 9.82 -31.59
C ALA A 186 -39.88 9.71 -32.41
N HIS A 187 -38.97 8.82 -32.01
CA HIS A 187 -38.11 8.11 -32.94
C HIS A 187 -38.17 6.62 -32.62
N GLU A 188 -38.15 5.80 -33.67
CA GLU A 188 -38.36 4.36 -33.62
C GLU A 188 -37.25 3.64 -32.83
N ALA A 189 -37.57 2.48 -32.27
CA ALA A 189 -36.62 1.59 -31.62
C ALA A 189 -35.67 0.98 -32.68
N ALA A 190 -34.63 1.74 -33.02
CA ALA A 190 -33.53 1.24 -33.85
C ALA A 190 -32.75 0.16 -33.09
N GLU A 191 -32.44 -0.93 -33.79
CA GLU A 191 -31.55 -1.97 -33.29
C GLU A 191 -30.22 -1.36 -32.83
N ILE A 192 -29.70 -1.80 -31.68
CA ILE A 192 -28.39 -1.34 -31.21
C ILE A 192 -27.33 -1.98 -32.12
N GLU A 193 -26.90 -1.23 -33.12
CA GLU A 193 -25.91 -1.68 -34.09
C GLU A 193 -24.54 -1.88 -33.40
N THR A 194 -24.16 -3.15 -33.23
CA THR A 194 -22.94 -3.58 -32.52
C THR A 194 -21.77 -3.94 -33.46
N ASP A 195 -21.96 -3.79 -34.77
CA ASP A 195 -20.93 -4.04 -35.78
C ASP A 195 -19.92 -2.86 -35.81
N PRO A 196 -18.62 -3.10 -35.53
CA PRO A 196 -17.63 -2.03 -35.49
C PRO A 196 -17.44 -1.32 -36.83
N VAL A 197 -17.64 -1.99 -37.97
CA VAL A 197 -17.42 -1.38 -39.29
C VAL A 197 -18.50 -0.35 -39.58
N LYS A 198 -19.77 -0.75 -39.47
CA LYS A 198 -20.91 0.15 -39.65
C LYS A 198 -20.93 1.28 -38.62
N LEU A 199 -20.44 1.01 -37.42
CA LEU A 199 -20.34 2.01 -36.37
C LEU A 199 -19.26 3.06 -36.68
N VAL A 200 -18.13 2.66 -37.28
CA VAL A 200 -17.13 3.60 -37.84
C VAL A 200 -17.72 4.41 -38.98
N GLU A 201 -18.44 3.80 -39.92
CA GLU A 201 -19.14 4.52 -41.02
C GLU A 201 -20.12 5.56 -40.44
N LYS A 202 -21.00 5.12 -39.53
CA LYS A 202 -21.99 5.97 -38.84
C LYS A 202 -21.37 7.14 -38.06
N PHE A 203 -20.21 6.95 -37.42
CA PHE A 203 -19.50 8.05 -36.76
C PHE A 203 -18.74 8.93 -37.76
N THR A 204 -18.22 8.37 -38.85
CA THR A 204 -17.59 9.14 -39.93
C THR A 204 -18.59 10.09 -40.58
N ASP A 205 -19.81 9.63 -40.86
CA ASP A 205 -20.91 10.48 -41.36
C ASP A 205 -21.28 11.59 -40.37
N GLN A 206 -21.37 11.28 -39.07
CA GLN A 206 -21.63 12.29 -38.04
C GLN A 206 -20.52 13.34 -37.95
N ILE A 207 -19.24 12.94 -38.07
CA ILE A 207 -18.10 13.86 -38.11
C ILE A 207 -18.17 14.73 -39.37
N ALA A 208 -18.47 14.16 -40.53
CA ALA A 208 -18.57 14.89 -41.80
C ALA A 208 -19.67 15.97 -41.79
N VAL A 209 -20.78 15.71 -41.09
CA VAL A 209 -21.93 16.64 -40.92
C VAL A 209 -21.67 17.72 -39.85
N CYS A 210 -20.65 17.59 -39.01
CA CYS A 210 -20.32 18.61 -38.01
C CYS A 210 -19.92 19.94 -38.67
N THR A 211 -20.55 21.03 -38.20
CA THR A 211 -20.31 22.41 -38.67
C THR A 211 -19.66 23.31 -37.62
N GLN A 212 -19.43 22.80 -36.40
CA GLN A 212 -18.80 23.52 -35.28
C GLN A 212 -17.73 22.62 -34.63
N VAL A 213 -16.61 23.20 -34.20
CA VAL A 213 -15.47 22.46 -33.65
C VAL A 213 -15.86 21.69 -32.39
N GLU A 214 -16.63 22.30 -31.50
CA GLU A 214 -17.12 21.70 -30.25
C GLU A 214 -18.00 20.47 -30.51
N SER A 215 -18.78 20.48 -31.59
CA SER A 215 -19.63 19.35 -31.96
C SER A 215 -18.81 18.14 -32.43
N ALA A 216 -17.75 18.36 -33.21
CA ALA A 216 -16.82 17.32 -33.62
C ALA A 216 -15.99 16.78 -32.44
N LEU A 217 -15.56 17.67 -31.53
CA LEU A 217 -14.86 17.29 -30.30
C LEU A 217 -15.77 16.51 -29.33
N ALA A 218 -17.06 16.81 -29.24
CA ALA A 218 -17.99 16.08 -28.39
C ALA A 218 -18.14 14.61 -28.79
N LEU A 219 -18.13 14.31 -30.10
CA LEU A 219 -18.21 12.94 -30.62
C LEU A 219 -17.09 12.03 -30.11
N ARG A 220 -15.91 12.58 -29.77
CA ARG A 220 -14.77 11.85 -29.18
C ARG A 220 -15.16 11.05 -27.96
N TYR A 221 -15.95 11.66 -27.07
CA TYR A 221 -16.45 11.01 -25.86
C TYR A 221 -17.51 9.95 -26.22
N THR A 222 -18.38 10.25 -27.19
CA THR A 222 -19.46 9.35 -27.63
C THR A 222 -18.95 8.05 -28.27
N PHE A 223 -17.99 8.11 -29.20
CA PHE A 223 -17.46 6.89 -29.81
C PHE A 223 -16.48 6.15 -28.89
N SER A 224 -15.72 6.86 -28.05
CA SER A 224 -14.82 6.22 -27.07
C SER A 224 -15.59 5.49 -25.95
N ALA A 225 -16.74 6.02 -25.52
CA ALA A 225 -17.61 5.39 -24.53
C ALA A 225 -18.53 4.30 -25.10
N ASN A 226 -18.54 4.07 -26.42
CA ASN A 226 -19.44 3.11 -27.06
C ASN A 226 -19.11 1.65 -26.69
N GLY A 227 -17.85 1.33 -26.39
CA GLY A 227 -17.43 -0.01 -25.95
C GLY A 227 -17.37 -1.09 -27.03
N HIS A 228 -18.01 -0.89 -28.18
CA HIS A 228 -17.98 -1.82 -29.33
C HIS A 228 -16.89 -1.49 -30.38
N LEU A 229 -16.11 -0.43 -30.18
CA LEU A 229 -15.02 -0.03 -31.08
C LEU A 229 -13.64 -0.44 -30.53
N GLY A 230 -12.87 -1.15 -31.35
CA GLY A 230 -11.46 -1.46 -31.10
C GLY A 230 -10.56 -0.21 -31.12
N ARG A 231 -9.36 -0.31 -30.53
CA ARG A 231 -8.39 0.80 -30.40
C ARG A 231 -8.08 1.46 -31.76
N GLU A 232 -7.89 0.66 -32.80
CA GLU A 232 -7.58 1.13 -34.15
C GLU A 232 -8.73 1.94 -34.77
N HIS A 233 -9.98 1.47 -34.61
CA HIS A 233 -11.18 2.18 -35.06
C HIS A 233 -11.37 3.52 -34.32
N VAL A 234 -11.14 3.53 -33.00
CA VAL A 234 -11.18 4.74 -32.17
C VAL A 234 -10.10 5.73 -32.60
N GLN A 235 -8.88 5.27 -32.88
CA GLN A 235 -7.78 6.13 -33.34
C GLN A 235 -8.04 6.73 -34.73
N HIS A 236 -8.61 5.96 -35.65
CA HIS A 236 -9.04 6.45 -36.97
C HIS A 236 -10.12 7.54 -36.85
N LEU A 237 -11.15 7.33 -36.01
CA LEU A 237 -12.18 8.33 -35.75
C LEU A 237 -11.63 9.59 -35.07
N PHE A 238 -10.63 9.46 -34.18
CA PHE A 238 -9.93 10.62 -33.62
C PHE A 238 -9.23 11.44 -34.70
N GLN A 239 -8.52 10.80 -35.63
CA GLN A 239 -7.85 11.48 -36.74
C GLN A 239 -8.86 12.20 -37.64
N LEU A 240 -9.98 11.56 -37.99
CA LEU A 240 -11.06 12.20 -38.76
C LEU A 240 -11.66 13.41 -38.05
N VAL A 241 -11.78 13.39 -36.72
CA VAL A 241 -12.19 14.58 -35.94
C VAL A 241 -11.12 15.68 -36.04
N GLU A 242 -9.83 15.37 -36.04
CA GLU A 242 -8.75 16.37 -36.14
C GLU A 242 -8.69 17.01 -37.52
N GLU A 243 -8.82 16.21 -38.57
CA GLU A 243 -8.97 16.67 -39.95
C GLU A 243 -10.21 17.58 -40.08
N LYS A 244 -11.35 17.20 -39.50
CA LYS A 244 -12.57 18.02 -39.51
C LYS A 244 -12.43 19.32 -38.70
N CYS A 245 -11.78 19.29 -37.54
CA CYS A 245 -11.51 20.51 -36.77
C CYS A 245 -10.57 21.47 -37.53
N ALA A 246 -9.57 20.94 -38.24
CA ALA A 246 -8.67 21.72 -39.10
C ALA A 246 -9.37 22.31 -40.35
N GLU A 247 -10.38 21.63 -40.91
CA GLU A 247 -11.25 22.21 -41.94
C GLU A 247 -12.12 23.36 -41.42
N LEU A 248 -12.66 23.23 -40.19
CA LEU A 248 -13.62 24.18 -39.62
C LEU A 248 -12.97 25.43 -39.01
N ASP A 249 -11.78 25.30 -38.40
CA ASP A 249 -10.98 26.42 -37.91
C ASP A 249 -9.48 26.26 -38.25
N PRO A 250 -9.06 26.66 -39.46
CA PRO A 250 -7.67 26.55 -39.91
C PRO A 250 -6.71 27.58 -39.27
N GLU A 251 -7.19 28.51 -38.43
CA GLU A 251 -6.31 29.40 -37.65
C GLU A 251 -6.03 28.82 -36.26
N ALA A 252 -7.03 28.26 -35.58
CA ALA A 252 -6.83 27.58 -34.29
C ALA A 252 -6.13 26.22 -34.44
N TYR A 253 -6.38 25.50 -35.54
CA TYR A 253 -5.75 24.21 -35.88
C TYR A 253 -4.67 24.29 -36.95
N LYS A 254 -4.19 25.51 -37.25
CA LYS A 254 -2.94 25.69 -37.99
C LYS A 254 -1.86 24.89 -37.25
N PRO A 255 -1.16 23.92 -37.88
CA PRO A 255 -0.05 23.28 -37.21
C PRO A 255 0.91 24.39 -36.81
N ALA A 256 1.18 24.50 -35.50
CA ALA A 256 2.28 25.33 -35.04
C ALA A 256 3.48 24.96 -35.92
N ILE A 257 4.17 25.97 -36.47
CA ILE A 257 5.43 25.80 -37.18
C ILE A 257 6.17 24.72 -36.40
N PRO A 258 6.64 23.61 -37.02
CA PRO A 258 7.32 22.60 -36.27
C PRO A 258 8.51 23.29 -35.61
N SER A 259 8.35 23.58 -34.31
CA SER A 259 9.46 23.49 -33.38
C SER A 259 10.13 22.20 -33.81
N PRO A 260 11.44 22.22 -34.14
CA PRO A 260 12.11 20.98 -34.48
C PRO A 260 11.67 20.00 -33.40
N ALA A 261 11.07 18.88 -33.82
CA ALA A 261 10.64 17.85 -32.88
C ALA A 261 11.82 17.71 -31.93
N PRO A 262 11.63 17.81 -30.59
CA PRO A 262 12.75 17.70 -29.68
C PRO A 262 13.46 16.46 -30.16
N GLU A 263 14.69 16.64 -30.67
CA GLU A 263 15.39 15.56 -31.37
C GLU A 263 15.23 14.38 -30.43
N HIS A 264 14.73 13.25 -30.94
CA HIS A 264 14.67 12.07 -30.11
C HIS A 264 16.11 11.92 -29.65
N ALA A 265 16.35 12.33 -28.40
CA ALA A 265 17.63 12.20 -27.80
C ALA A 265 17.70 10.69 -27.75
N ASP A 266 18.48 10.14 -28.68
CA ASP A 266 19.00 8.80 -28.63
C ASP A 266 19.91 8.80 -27.41
N LEU A 267 19.26 8.91 -26.24
CA LEU A 267 19.73 8.66 -24.90
C LEU A 267 20.25 7.26 -25.03
N SER A 268 21.53 7.19 -25.31
CA SER A 268 22.14 5.95 -25.72
C SER A 268 21.92 4.96 -24.58
N VAL A 269 21.96 3.67 -24.87
CA VAL A 269 21.84 2.66 -23.81
C VAL A 269 22.86 2.93 -22.68
N GLU A 270 24.00 3.55 -23.02
CA GLU A 270 25.04 4.03 -22.11
C GLU A 270 24.60 5.24 -21.25
N GLU A 271 23.90 6.24 -21.82
CA GLU A 271 23.36 7.37 -21.04
C GLU A 271 22.21 6.93 -20.12
N LEU A 272 21.33 6.05 -20.58
CA LEU A 272 20.28 5.47 -19.74
C LEU A 272 20.87 4.62 -18.61
N GLN A 273 21.90 3.82 -18.88
CA GLN A 273 22.64 3.09 -17.85
C GLN A 273 23.34 4.02 -16.85
N ARG A 274 23.90 5.15 -17.32
CA ARG A 274 24.50 6.16 -16.43
C ARG A 274 23.44 6.79 -15.51
N LEU A 275 22.30 7.19 -16.06
CA LEU A 275 21.20 7.78 -15.29
C LEU A 275 20.58 6.76 -14.30
N GLN A 276 20.49 5.48 -14.68
CA GLN A 276 20.06 4.42 -13.77
C GLN A 276 21.07 4.26 -12.61
N ALA A 277 22.36 4.16 -12.89
CA ALA A 277 23.39 4.03 -11.86
C ALA A 277 23.44 5.27 -10.93
N GLU A 278 23.22 6.47 -11.48
CA GLU A 278 23.11 7.72 -10.70
C GLU A 278 21.89 7.70 -9.78
N ALA A 279 20.72 7.27 -10.27
CA ALA A 279 19.51 7.14 -9.46
C ALA A 279 19.63 6.05 -8.37
N GLU A 280 20.25 4.90 -8.69
CA GLU A 280 20.52 3.83 -7.72
C GLU A 280 21.47 4.30 -6.61
N GLN A 281 22.52 5.07 -6.95
CA GLN A 281 23.42 5.69 -5.98
C GLN A 281 22.69 6.71 -5.09
N GLN A 282 21.87 7.61 -5.66
CA GLN A 282 21.09 8.58 -4.88
C GLN A 282 20.13 7.88 -3.89
N VAL A 283 19.48 6.80 -4.31
CA VAL A 283 18.60 5.99 -3.44
C VAL A 283 19.39 5.36 -2.29
N GLU A 284 20.61 4.88 -2.55
CA GLU A 284 21.45 4.27 -1.52
C GLU A 284 22.02 5.32 -0.55
N ASP A 285 22.42 6.51 -1.04
CA ASP A 285 22.86 7.64 -0.22
C ASP A 285 21.74 8.13 0.73
N VAL A 286 20.49 8.19 0.24
CA VAL A 286 19.31 8.54 1.08
C VAL A 286 19.08 7.49 2.18
N LYS A 287 19.19 6.19 1.88
CA LYS A 287 19.09 5.12 2.89
C LYS A 287 20.21 5.21 3.92
N GLN A 288 21.46 5.40 3.48
CA GLN A 288 22.61 5.52 4.37
C GLN A 288 22.46 6.72 5.31
N LYS A 289 21.99 7.86 4.80
CA LYS A 289 21.70 9.04 5.63
C LYS A 289 20.61 8.76 6.67
N ALA A 290 19.49 8.13 6.28
CA ALA A 290 18.43 7.79 7.21
C ALA A 290 18.91 6.82 8.33
N VAL A 291 19.76 5.85 7.99
CA VAL A 291 20.38 4.95 8.98
C VAL A 291 21.40 5.68 9.85
N LEU A 292 22.13 6.66 9.33
CA LEU A 292 23.03 7.50 10.14
C LEU A 292 22.24 8.31 11.16
N ASP A 293 21.13 8.93 10.76
CA ASP A 293 20.28 9.74 11.64
C ASP A 293 19.67 8.87 12.78
N ASP A 294 19.17 7.65 12.52
CA ASP A 294 18.75 6.68 13.56
C ASP A 294 19.88 6.33 14.52
N LEU A 295 21.07 6.01 14.00
CA LEU A 295 22.21 5.61 14.83
C LEU A 295 22.73 6.78 15.68
N LEU A 296 22.64 8.02 15.20
CA LEU A 296 22.98 9.22 15.96
C LEU A 296 21.97 9.49 17.08
N GLU A 297 20.66 9.35 16.83
CA GLU A 297 19.63 9.45 17.86
C GLU A 297 19.85 8.39 18.96
N ARG A 298 20.07 7.14 18.55
CA ARG A 298 20.35 6.02 19.47
C ARG A 298 21.66 6.19 20.23
N ALA A 299 22.67 6.82 19.64
CA ALA A 299 23.90 7.18 20.35
C ALA A 299 23.62 8.24 21.42
N GLY A 300 22.81 9.27 21.13
CA GLY A 300 22.38 10.26 22.11
C GLY A 300 21.52 9.67 23.25
N ALA A 301 20.64 8.72 22.93
CA ALA A 301 19.74 8.07 23.89
C ALA A 301 20.39 6.95 24.72
N ALA A 302 21.60 6.49 24.36
CA ALA A 302 22.29 5.41 25.05
C ALA A 302 22.50 5.71 26.54
N LYS A 303 22.21 4.73 27.39
CA LYS A 303 22.29 4.84 28.87
C LYS A 303 23.57 4.24 29.42
N THR A 304 24.23 3.34 28.67
CA THR A 304 25.49 2.72 29.07
C THR A 304 26.59 2.87 28.01
N PRO A 305 27.87 2.90 28.41
CA PRO A 305 29.00 2.88 27.47
C PRO A 305 28.99 1.69 26.49
N ALA A 306 28.46 0.54 26.94
CA ALA A 306 28.34 -0.66 26.12
C ALA A 306 27.30 -0.50 25.00
N GLU A 307 26.13 0.08 25.31
CA GLU A 307 25.10 0.40 24.31
C GLU A 307 25.61 1.37 23.24
N ALA A 308 26.29 2.45 23.65
CA ALA A 308 26.86 3.42 22.71
C ALA A 308 27.91 2.77 21.79
N THR A 309 28.81 1.95 22.36
CA THR A 309 29.87 1.27 21.59
C THR A 309 29.31 0.21 20.64
N ALA A 310 28.22 -0.48 21.00
CA ALA A 310 27.59 -1.50 20.17
C ALA A 310 27.05 -0.95 18.83
N LEU A 311 26.72 0.35 18.76
CA LEU A 311 26.23 0.99 17.53
C LEU A 311 27.25 0.96 16.38
N THR A 312 28.55 0.89 16.68
CA THR A 312 29.60 0.67 15.67
C THR A 312 29.41 -0.63 14.87
N GLY A 313 28.71 -1.63 15.44
CA GLY A 313 28.42 -2.91 14.79
C GLY A 313 27.49 -2.81 13.58
N TYR A 314 26.66 -1.75 13.48
CA TYR A 314 25.75 -1.53 12.35
C TYR A 314 26.45 -0.88 11.14
N THR A 315 27.59 -0.20 11.34
CA THR A 315 28.34 0.50 10.28
C THR A 315 29.52 -0.32 9.75
N LYS A 316 29.49 -1.66 9.87
CA LYS A 316 30.59 -2.54 9.44
C LYS A 316 30.91 -2.47 7.95
N SER A 317 29.90 -2.29 7.10
CA SER A 317 30.02 -2.14 5.65
C SER A 317 30.33 -0.71 5.19
N TRP A 318 30.36 0.26 6.12
CA TRP A 318 30.54 1.67 5.79
C TRP A 318 32.02 2.04 5.68
N THR A 319 32.31 3.01 4.83
CA THR A 319 33.61 3.67 4.73
C THR A 319 33.95 4.44 6.01
N GLU A 320 35.23 4.79 6.19
CA GLU A 320 35.68 5.55 7.35
C GLU A 320 35.04 6.94 7.42
N GLU A 321 34.81 7.59 6.27
CA GLU A 321 34.17 8.90 6.17
C GLU A 321 32.70 8.85 6.59
N GLN A 322 31.93 7.86 6.12
CA GLN A 322 30.54 7.64 6.51
C GLN A 322 30.40 7.31 8.01
N ARG A 323 31.36 6.55 8.57
CA ARG A 323 31.37 6.17 9.99
C ARG A 323 31.72 7.33 10.92
N LYS A 324 32.54 8.28 10.47
CA LYS A 324 33.10 9.38 11.28
C LYS A 324 32.07 10.11 12.16
N PRO A 325 30.94 10.64 11.65
CA PRO A 325 29.96 11.35 12.49
C PRO A 325 29.38 10.49 13.62
N LEU A 326 29.13 9.20 13.37
CA LEU A 326 28.65 8.28 14.40
C LEU A 326 29.71 8.02 15.47
N VAL A 327 30.98 7.85 15.09
CA VAL A 327 32.08 7.64 16.05
C VAL A 327 32.32 8.88 16.91
N GLU A 328 32.25 10.08 16.33
CA GLU A 328 32.35 11.34 17.08
C GLU A 328 31.18 11.48 18.09
N ALA A 329 29.96 11.13 17.69
CA ALA A 329 28.81 11.11 18.59
C ALA A 329 28.92 10.07 19.72
N ILE A 330 29.42 8.85 19.41
CA ILE A 330 29.68 7.81 20.41
C ILE A 330 30.76 8.26 21.39
N HIS A 331 31.89 8.81 20.91
CA HIS A 331 32.95 9.34 21.78
C HIS A 331 32.44 10.48 22.68
N LYS A 332 31.64 11.40 22.13
CA LYS A 332 30.98 12.44 22.92
C LYS A 332 30.10 11.83 24.01
N ARG A 333 29.25 10.85 23.66
CA ARG A 333 28.36 10.18 24.62
C ARG A 333 29.12 9.41 25.69
N LEU A 334 30.23 8.75 25.35
CA LEU A 334 31.10 8.06 26.30
C LEU A 334 31.67 9.04 27.34
N ASN A 335 32.07 10.23 26.92
CA ASN A 335 32.51 11.30 27.83
C ASN A 335 31.37 11.88 28.68
N GLU A 336 30.12 11.91 28.18
CA GLU A 336 28.94 12.32 28.96
C GLU A 336 28.52 11.26 30.01
N LEU A 337 28.58 9.97 29.64
CA LEU A 337 28.22 8.84 30.51
C LEU A 337 29.31 8.51 31.54
N ASN A 338 30.56 8.85 31.25
CA ASN A 338 31.68 8.75 32.17
C ASN A 338 32.50 10.06 32.13
N PRO A 339 31.99 11.14 32.76
CA PRO A 339 32.71 12.40 32.83
C PRO A 339 34.10 12.19 33.44
N PRO A 340 35.16 12.84 32.92
CA PRO A 340 36.49 12.76 33.53
C PRO A 340 36.49 13.29 34.98
N GLU A 341 35.47 14.06 35.38
CA GLU A 341 35.21 14.56 36.73
C GLU A 341 34.55 13.50 37.65
N ALA A 342 33.81 12.53 37.10
CA ALA A 342 33.39 11.33 37.84
C ALA A 342 34.56 10.35 38.04
N ALA A 343 35.63 10.53 37.26
CA ALA A 343 36.97 10.05 37.54
C ALA A 343 37.82 11.11 38.28
N GLU A 344 37.23 11.89 39.18
CA GLU A 344 37.93 12.28 40.42
C GLU A 344 38.30 11.01 41.19
N ILE A 345 39.40 10.42 40.76
CA ILE A 345 40.04 9.32 41.45
C ILE A 345 40.40 9.88 42.84
N LYS A 346 39.82 9.31 43.89
CA LYS A 346 40.36 9.39 45.27
C LYS A 346 41.71 8.65 45.38
N GLN A 347 42.61 8.85 44.42
CA GLN A 347 44.01 8.59 44.64
C GLN A 347 44.41 9.67 45.66
N PRO A 348 44.89 9.28 46.85
CA PRO A 348 45.53 10.26 47.71
C PRO A 348 46.65 10.91 46.88
N PRO A 349 46.99 12.19 47.14
CA PRO A 349 48.01 12.92 46.37
C PRO A 349 49.26 12.06 46.20
N SER A 350 49.96 12.15 45.06
CA SER A 350 51.06 11.20 44.76
C SER A 350 52.02 11.08 45.95
N LEU A 351 52.60 9.90 46.19
CA LEU A 351 53.44 9.64 47.37
C LEU A 351 54.53 10.71 47.58
N MET A 352 55.04 11.30 46.49
CA MET A 352 55.95 12.45 46.53
C MET A 352 55.32 13.68 47.20
N VAL A 353 54.11 14.06 46.79
CA VAL A 353 53.35 15.20 47.34
C VAL A 353 52.94 14.95 48.79
N GLN A 354 52.67 13.70 49.18
CA GLN A 354 52.46 13.35 50.60
C GLN A 354 53.74 13.58 51.42
N ILE A 355 54.88 13.07 50.93
CA ILE A 355 56.19 13.25 51.58
C ILE A 355 56.56 14.75 51.69
N GLU A 356 56.30 15.55 50.65
CA GLU A 356 56.61 16.99 50.65
C GLU A 356 55.70 17.80 51.58
N ASN A 357 54.48 17.33 51.89
CA ASN A 357 53.51 18.03 52.73
C ASN A 357 53.28 17.40 54.10
N ALA A 358 54.02 16.35 54.47
CA ALA A 358 53.90 15.68 55.77
C ALA A 358 53.98 16.68 56.92
N ALA A 359 53.02 16.61 57.85
CA ALA A 359 52.80 17.60 58.91
C ALA A 359 53.81 17.50 60.05
N ASP A 360 54.25 16.28 60.39
CA ASP A 360 55.23 16.01 61.43
C ASP A 360 56.12 14.79 61.10
N LEU A 361 57.12 14.51 61.96
CA LEU A 361 58.04 13.38 61.76
C LEU A 361 57.33 12.02 61.84
N THR A 362 56.24 11.90 62.60
CA THR A 362 55.47 10.65 62.75
C THR A 362 54.79 10.26 61.44
N GLU A 363 54.15 11.24 60.78
CA GLU A 363 53.54 11.04 59.47
C GLU A 363 54.61 10.72 58.40
N LEU A 364 55.75 11.43 58.47
CA LEU A 364 56.87 11.20 57.56
C LEU A 364 57.51 9.80 57.72
N ASP A 365 57.63 9.30 58.95
CA ASP A 365 58.13 7.95 59.24
C ASP A 365 57.18 6.86 58.72
N CYS A 366 55.86 7.08 58.80
CA CYS A 366 54.88 6.19 58.16
C CYS A 366 55.03 6.15 56.63
N LEU A 367 55.27 7.31 56.00
CA LEU A 367 55.49 7.40 54.55
C LEU A 367 56.84 6.76 54.13
N GLU A 368 57.87 6.79 54.97
CA GLU A 368 59.14 6.08 54.72
C GLU A 368 58.95 4.56 54.64
N ILE A 369 58.10 3.99 55.51
CA ILE A 369 57.72 2.56 55.46
C ILE A 369 56.99 2.24 54.14
N GLU A 370 56.10 3.12 53.66
CA GLU A 370 55.47 2.95 52.34
C GLU A 370 56.48 3.02 51.18
N VAL A 371 57.48 3.90 51.27
CA VAL A 371 58.56 3.99 50.28
C VAL A 371 59.37 2.70 50.22
N ALA A 372 59.70 2.10 51.37
CA ALA A 372 60.39 0.81 51.42
C ALA A 372 59.61 -0.34 50.74
N GLY A 373 58.27 -0.23 50.68
CA GLY A 373 57.41 -1.15 49.92
C GLY A 373 57.34 -0.90 48.41
N ARG A 374 57.90 0.21 47.89
CA ARG A 374 57.90 0.52 46.44
C ARG A 374 59.03 -0.19 45.69
N HIS A 375 58.92 -0.22 44.37
CA HIS A 375 59.92 -0.84 43.49
C HIS A 375 61.31 -0.19 43.66
N VAL A 376 62.36 -1.01 43.77
CA VAL A 376 63.74 -0.59 44.08
C VAL A 376 64.26 0.55 43.18
N GLY A 377 63.88 0.57 41.90
CA GLY A 377 64.27 1.63 40.97
C GLY A 377 63.69 3.03 41.26
N VAL A 378 62.60 3.15 42.03
CA VAL A 378 61.99 4.44 42.40
C VAL A 378 62.24 4.85 43.85
N GLN A 379 62.66 3.93 44.73
CA GLN A 379 62.95 4.23 46.13
C GLN A 379 63.95 5.39 46.32
N PRO A 380 65.07 5.52 45.58
CA PRO A 380 66.04 6.60 45.79
C PRO A 380 65.45 8.01 45.55
N MET A 381 64.45 8.12 44.67
CA MET A 381 63.78 9.38 44.37
C MET A 381 62.91 9.83 45.56
N PHE A 382 62.11 8.92 46.13
CA PHE A 382 61.29 9.22 47.31
C PHE A 382 62.13 9.42 48.57
N MET A 383 63.15 8.59 48.82
CA MET A 383 64.05 8.75 49.98
C MET A 383 64.77 10.11 49.98
N ARG A 384 65.07 10.68 48.79
CA ARG A 384 65.60 12.04 48.69
C ARG A 384 64.61 13.10 49.17
N ALA A 385 63.32 12.93 48.89
CA ALA A 385 62.28 13.82 49.38
C ALA A 385 62.01 13.63 50.88
N VAL A 386 62.01 12.38 51.38
CA VAL A 386 61.90 12.08 52.82
C VAL A 386 63.01 12.77 53.61
N ASN A 387 64.27 12.60 53.19
CA ASN A 387 65.40 13.24 53.84
C ASN A 387 65.33 14.78 53.79
N LYS A 388 64.84 15.36 52.67
CA LYS A 388 64.61 16.80 52.56
C LYS A 388 63.54 17.27 53.55
N ARG A 389 62.39 16.59 53.61
CA ARG A 389 61.29 16.95 54.52
C ARG A 389 61.68 16.77 56.00
N ARG A 390 62.43 15.73 56.33
CA ARG A 390 62.91 15.48 57.70
C ARG A 390 63.75 16.66 58.21
N VAL A 391 64.70 17.15 57.40
CA VAL A 391 65.49 18.35 57.74
C VAL A 391 64.62 19.62 57.84
N GLU A 392 63.61 19.78 56.98
CA GLU A 392 62.66 20.90 57.08
C GLU A 392 61.89 20.87 58.42
N LEU A 393 61.34 19.71 58.82
CA LEU A 393 60.60 19.55 60.08
C LEU A 393 61.48 19.64 61.33
N GLU A 394 62.70 19.10 61.28
CA GLU A 394 63.73 19.29 62.33
C GLU A 394 64.09 20.78 62.48
N SER A 395 64.21 21.53 61.38
CA SER A 395 64.49 22.97 61.44
C SER A 395 63.32 23.80 61.99
N GLN A 396 62.08 23.37 61.73
CA GLN A 396 60.87 24.03 62.24
C GLN A 396 60.59 23.73 63.72
N SER A 397 60.86 22.51 64.18
CA SER A 397 60.75 22.13 65.59
C SER A 397 61.87 22.71 66.45
N GLY A 398 63.08 22.86 65.90
CA GLY A 398 64.21 23.50 66.59
C GLY A 398 64.16 25.04 66.68
N GLY A 399 63.25 25.69 65.94
CA GLY A 399 63.09 27.15 65.89
C GLY A 399 62.18 27.77 66.96
N GLY A 400 61.55 26.95 67.82
CA GLY A 400 60.61 27.38 68.85
C GLY A 400 61.19 27.30 70.27
N SER A 401 62.02 28.26 70.67
CA SER A 401 62.45 28.51 72.06
C SER A 401 62.78 29.98 72.29
#